data_AF-A0A3M2M4J7-F1
#
_entry.id   AF-A0A3M2M4J7-F1
#
_cell.length_a   1.000
_cell.length_b   1.000
_cell.length_c   1.000
_cell.angle_alpha   90.00
_cell.angle_beta   90.00
_cell.angle_gamma   90.00
#
_symmetry.space_group_name_H-M   'P 1'
#
loop_
_entity.id
_entity.type
_entity.pdbx_description
1 polymer ?
#
loop_
_entity_poly.entity_id
_entity_poly.type
_entity_poly.pdbx_seq_one_letter_code
_entity_poly.pdbx_strand_id
1 'polypeptide(L)'
;MEQNASPPPAGLPGHPVPRAVFGLDVVGYGRRSGAVRRVLRDDLHAVARAAFAAIGLPLDCCSSRDTGDGLVLAAPPDADCGLLAGELVQHLDRQLRARNEARTEDGRLQLRAAAAVGLVLRDGEGLDGDGFVRLARMLDAPAFRDLVAGHGTDLGFVMSGFLYRNFVLEHRTLIPPAEFFEIDLANKESEETGWAWVARPQRHLHVAGRHVSA
;
A
#
# COMPACT_ATOMS: atom_id res chain seq x y z
N MET A 1 16.85 -5.03 41.24
CA MET A 1 15.83 -6.08 41.00
C MET A 1 15.11 -5.71 39.71
N GLU A 2 15.71 -6.01 38.57
CA GLU A 2 15.03 -5.90 37.28
C GLU A 2 14.13 -7.12 37.14
N GLN A 3 12.82 -6.88 37.18
CA GLN A 3 11.84 -7.90 36.84
C GLN A 3 11.94 -8.15 35.34
N ASN A 4 12.52 -9.31 35.01
CA ASN A 4 12.56 -9.88 33.68
C ASN A 4 11.11 -10.24 33.30
N ALA A 5 10.37 -9.28 32.74
CA ALA A 5 9.03 -9.52 32.24
C ALA A 5 9.16 -10.47 31.05
N SER A 6 8.71 -11.72 31.20
CA SER A 6 8.56 -12.63 30.08
C SER A 6 7.76 -11.94 28.97
N PRO A 7 8.16 -12.07 27.70
CA PRO A 7 7.36 -11.53 26.60
C PRO A 7 5.94 -12.10 26.69
N PRO A 8 4.90 -11.32 26.34
CA PRO A 8 3.53 -11.80 26.39
C PRO A 8 3.41 -13.12 25.61
N PRO A 9 2.59 -14.08 26.08
CA PRO A 9 2.46 -15.37 25.43
C PRO A 9 2.02 -15.15 23.99
N ALA A 10 2.91 -15.51 23.06
CA ALA A 10 2.61 -15.41 21.65
C ALA A 10 1.45 -16.39 21.36
N GLY A 11 0.31 -15.89 20.87
CA GLY A 11 -0.96 -16.63 20.76
C GLY A 11 -0.84 -18.02 20.12
N LEU A 12 -1.83 -18.88 20.38
CA LEU A 12 -1.82 -20.29 19.96
C LEU A 12 -1.64 -20.44 18.43
N PRO A 13 -0.82 -21.38 17.95
CA PRO A 13 -0.72 -21.70 16.53
C PRO A 13 -2.10 -22.03 15.93
N GLY A 14 -2.37 -21.54 14.72
CA GLY A 14 -3.65 -21.75 14.02
C GLY A 14 -4.82 -20.88 14.51
N HIS A 15 -4.63 -20.05 15.54
CA HIS A 15 -5.65 -19.08 15.95
C HIS A 15 -5.52 -17.77 15.16
N PRO A 16 -6.64 -17.19 14.67
CA PRO A 16 -6.61 -15.87 14.05
C PRO A 16 -6.24 -14.80 15.09
N VAL A 17 -5.29 -13.93 14.73
CA VAL A 17 -4.88 -12.78 15.54
C VAL A 17 -5.09 -11.48 14.76
N PRO A 18 -5.56 -10.40 15.41
CA PRO A 18 -5.69 -9.11 14.74
C PRO A 18 -4.31 -8.55 14.41
N ARG A 19 -4.10 -8.17 13.15
CA ARG A 19 -2.87 -7.51 12.67
C ARG A 19 -3.23 -6.35 11.77
N ALA A 20 -2.38 -5.33 11.76
CA ALA A 20 -2.35 -4.39 10.65
C ALA A 20 -1.85 -5.13 9.41
N VAL A 21 -2.61 -5.05 8.33
CA VAL A 21 -2.29 -5.65 7.05
C VAL A 21 -2.17 -4.55 6.01
N PHE A 22 -1.20 -4.71 5.10
CA PHE A 22 -0.93 -3.77 4.03
C PHE A 22 -0.77 -4.50 2.71
N GLY A 23 -1.29 -3.93 1.63
CA GLY A 23 -1.21 -4.47 0.29
C GLY A 23 -0.73 -3.42 -0.71
N LEU A 24 0.12 -3.84 -1.64
CA LEU A 24 0.57 -3.08 -2.80
C LEU A 24 0.28 -3.89 -4.06
N ASP A 25 -0.20 -3.22 -5.09
CA ASP A 25 -0.53 -3.81 -6.38
C ASP A 25 -0.09 -2.90 -7.52
N VAL A 26 0.51 -3.48 -8.57
CA VAL A 26 0.97 -2.77 -9.76
C VAL A 26 -0.16 -2.61 -10.76
N VAL A 27 -0.50 -1.37 -11.10
CA VAL A 27 -1.54 -1.07 -12.07
C VAL A 27 -1.12 -1.52 -13.48
N GLY A 28 -2.02 -2.24 -14.15
CA GLY A 28 -1.85 -2.65 -15.55
C GLY A 28 -0.77 -3.71 -15.77
N TYR A 29 -0.29 -4.38 -14.73
CA TYR A 29 0.80 -5.36 -14.80
C TYR A 29 0.60 -6.43 -15.89
N GLY A 30 -0.60 -7.00 -15.97
CA GLY A 30 -0.96 -8.03 -16.95
C GLY A 30 -0.93 -7.57 -18.41
N ARG A 31 -0.91 -6.27 -18.70
CA ARG A 31 -0.81 -5.73 -20.08
C ARG A 31 0.63 -5.55 -20.54
N ARG A 32 1.60 -5.59 -19.62
CA ARG A 32 3.02 -5.37 -19.90
C ARG A 32 3.68 -6.64 -20.45
N SER A 33 4.76 -6.46 -21.21
CA SER A 33 5.62 -7.57 -21.66
C SER A 33 6.32 -8.26 -20.49
N GLY A 34 6.74 -9.52 -20.66
CA GLY A 34 7.40 -10.27 -19.57
C GLY A 34 8.69 -9.61 -19.04
N ALA A 35 9.45 -8.94 -19.91
CA ALA A 35 10.64 -8.19 -19.50
C ALA A 35 10.28 -6.97 -18.64
N VAL A 36 9.25 -6.21 -19.04
CA VAL A 36 8.77 -5.05 -18.29
C VAL A 36 8.18 -5.49 -16.94
N ARG A 37 7.40 -6.58 -16.90
CA ARG A 37 6.86 -7.14 -15.64
C ARG A 37 7.95 -7.45 -14.62
N ARG A 38 9.05 -8.04 -15.05
CA ARG A 38 10.19 -8.35 -14.15
C ARG A 38 10.79 -7.07 -13.56
N VAL A 39 11.02 -6.06 -14.40
CA VAL A 39 11.53 -4.75 -13.94
C VAL A 39 10.56 -4.09 -12.97
N LEU A 40 9.26 -4.06 -13.28
CA LEU A 40 8.26 -3.47 -12.39
C LEU A 40 8.15 -4.19 -11.05
N ARG A 41 8.32 -5.52 -11.05
CA ARG A 41 8.36 -6.33 -9.81
C ARG A 41 9.58 -5.98 -8.97
N ASP A 42 10.77 -5.91 -9.57
CA ASP A 42 11.99 -5.51 -8.86
C ASP A 42 11.87 -4.08 -8.29
N ASP A 43 11.24 -3.18 -9.07
CA ASP A 43 10.99 -1.79 -8.70
C ASP A 43 10.00 -1.68 -7.53
N LEU A 44 8.90 -2.45 -7.57
CA LEU A 44 7.93 -2.55 -6.47
C LEU A 44 8.64 -2.95 -5.17
N HIS A 45 9.46 -4.01 -5.22
CA HIS A 45 10.16 -4.50 -4.04
C HIS A 45 11.19 -3.49 -3.51
N ALA A 46 11.90 -2.80 -4.40
CA ALA A 46 12.86 -1.77 -4.00
C ALA A 46 12.16 -0.57 -3.35
N VAL A 47 11.08 -0.07 -3.95
CA VAL A 47 10.24 1.01 -3.42
C VAL A 47 9.66 0.64 -2.06
N ALA A 48 9.07 -0.56 -1.95
CA ALA A 48 8.49 -1.05 -0.70
C ALA A 48 9.56 -1.16 0.40
N ARG A 49 10.70 -1.80 0.15
CA ARG A 49 11.80 -1.91 1.12
C ARG A 49 12.25 -0.54 1.63
N ALA A 50 12.47 0.41 0.73
CA ALA A 50 12.92 1.75 1.08
C ALA A 50 11.87 2.51 1.91
N ALA A 51 10.59 2.42 1.55
CA ALA A 51 9.52 3.12 2.26
C ALA A 51 9.27 2.56 3.67
N PHE A 52 9.26 1.24 3.81
CA PHE A 52 9.10 0.54 5.10
C PHE A 52 10.28 0.81 6.04
N ALA A 53 11.51 0.74 5.53
CA ALA A 53 12.70 1.08 6.32
C ALA A 53 12.66 2.53 6.84
N ALA A 54 12.11 3.47 6.05
CA ALA A 54 12.09 4.88 6.41
C ALA A 54 11.11 5.23 7.56
N ILE A 55 10.13 4.37 7.84
CA ILE A 55 9.24 4.50 9.01
C ILE A 55 9.71 3.67 10.21
N GLY A 56 10.91 3.08 10.16
CA GLY A 56 11.42 2.23 11.23
C GLY A 56 10.74 0.86 11.32
N LEU A 57 10.02 0.43 10.26
CA LEU A 57 9.43 -0.89 10.16
C LEU A 57 9.98 -1.64 8.94
N PRO A 58 11.22 -2.15 8.98
CA PRO A 58 11.80 -2.90 7.87
C PRO A 58 10.92 -4.09 7.43
N LEU A 59 10.87 -4.37 6.13
CA LEU A 59 9.99 -5.43 5.56
C LEU A 59 10.29 -6.84 6.09
N ASP A 60 11.51 -7.11 6.55
CA ASP A 60 11.93 -8.35 7.18
C ASP A 60 11.35 -8.55 8.59
N CYS A 61 10.86 -7.49 9.23
CA CYS A 61 10.06 -7.57 10.46
C CYS A 61 8.58 -7.89 10.17
N CYS A 62 8.15 -7.80 8.90
CA CYS A 62 6.80 -8.10 8.47
C CYS A 62 6.72 -9.53 7.92
N SER A 63 5.61 -10.21 8.18
CA SER A 63 5.26 -11.40 7.40
C SER A 63 4.79 -10.90 6.03
N SER A 64 5.52 -11.20 4.95
CA SER A 64 5.23 -10.67 3.59
C SER A 64 5.16 -11.78 2.54
N ARG A 65 4.34 -11.60 1.50
CA ARG A 65 4.19 -12.50 0.35
C ARG A 65 4.12 -11.69 -0.93
N ASP A 66 4.95 -12.08 -1.87
CA ASP A 66 4.91 -11.62 -3.25
C ASP A 66 3.73 -12.28 -4.00
N THR A 67 2.89 -11.47 -4.65
CA THR A 67 1.71 -11.95 -5.40
C THR A 67 1.97 -12.02 -6.92
N GLY A 68 3.20 -11.76 -7.35
CA GLY A 68 3.63 -11.68 -8.75
C GLY A 68 3.50 -10.26 -9.31
N ASP A 69 2.37 -9.61 -9.09
CA ASP A 69 2.03 -8.24 -9.48
C ASP A 69 1.93 -7.27 -8.29
N GLY A 70 2.24 -7.76 -7.08
CA GLY A 70 2.03 -7.03 -5.85
C GLY A 70 2.79 -7.62 -4.66
N LEU A 71 2.55 -7.01 -3.50
CA LEU A 71 3.13 -7.39 -2.22
C LEU A 71 2.04 -7.24 -1.16
N VAL A 72 1.77 -8.30 -0.41
CA VAL A 72 0.90 -8.25 0.77
C VAL A 72 1.70 -8.59 2.01
N LEU A 73 1.33 -8.00 3.15
CA LEU A 73 2.01 -8.23 4.41
C LEU A 73 1.12 -8.02 5.63
N ALA A 74 1.50 -8.68 6.73
CA ALA A 74 1.05 -8.39 8.08
C ALA A 74 2.21 -7.80 8.88
N ALA A 75 1.93 -6.68 9.54
CA ALA A 75 2.86 -6.01 10.43
C ALA A 75 3.02 -6.80 11.75
N PRO A 76 4.14 -6.62 12.49
CA PRO A 76 4.30 -7.15 13.84
C PRO A 76 3.20 -6.59 14.79
N PRO A 77 2.91 -7.26 15.93
CA PRO A 77 1.76 -6.91 16.79
C PRO A 77 1.83 -5.49 17.37
N ASP A 78 3.04 -4.96 17.52
CA ASP A 78 3.39 -3.67 18.10
C ASP A 78 3.57 -2.56 17.06
N ALA A 79 3.31 -2.86 15.78
CA ALA A 79 3.40 -1.85 14.72
C ALA A 79 2.37 -0.73 14.92
N ASP A 80 2.84 0.51 14.76
CA ASP A 80 2.00 1.69 14.81
C ASP A 80 1.17 1.80 13.51
N CYS A 81 -0.16 1.66 13.65
CA CYS A 81 -1.08 1.76 12.53
C CYS A 81 -1.16 3.17 11.93
N GLY A 82 -0.85 4.22 12.70
CA GLY A 82 -0.74 5.60 12.22
C GLY A 82 0.40 5.73 11.20
N LEU A 83 1.57 5.17 11.51
CA LEU A 83 2.72 5.15 10.60
C LEU A 83 2.39 4.45 9.28
N LEU A 84 1.64 3.36 9.32
CA LEU A 84 1.19 2.65 8.11
C LEU A 84 0.17 3.47 7.29
N ALA A 85 -0.71 4.22 7.97
CA ALA A 85 -1.80 4.96 7.34
C ALA A 85 -1.41 6.34 6.76
N GLY A 86 -0.32 6.95 7.23
CA GLY A 86 0.14 8.26 6.76
C GLY A 86 1.58 8.29 6.27
N GLU A 87 2.51 7.96 7.16
CA GLU A 87 3.95 8.13 6.95
C GLU A 87 4.45 7.20 5.84
N LEU A 88 4.08 5.92 5.90
CA LEU A 88 4.43 4.93 4.90
C LEU A 88 3.97 5.37 3.51
N VAL A 89 2.73 5.86 3.41
CA VAL A 89 2.10 6.31 2.16
C VAL A 89 2.88 7.48 1.55
N GLN A 90 3.28 8.46 2.38
CA GLN A 90 4.13 9.58 1.94
C GLN A 90 5.54 9.16 1.54
N HIS A 91 6.10 8.14 2.19
CA HIS A 91 7.38 7.57 1.81
C HIS A 91 7.28 6.79 0.49
N LEU A 92 6.23 6.00 0.29
CA LEU A 92 5.94 5.32 -0.97
C LEU A 92 5.80 6.31 -2.13
N ASP A 93 5.01 7.38 -1.97
CA ASP A 93 4.86 8.43 -2.99
C ASP A 93 6.20 9.05 -3.37
N ARG A 94 7.04 9.42 -2.39
CA ARG A 94 8.38 9.96 -2.65
C ARG A 94 9.28 8.98 -3.42
N GLN A 95 9.31 7.71 -3.02
CA GLN A 95 10.12 6.69 -3.69
C GLN A 95 9.62 6.42 -5.12
N LEU A 96 8.30 6.37 -5.33
CA LEU A 96 7.70 6.23 -6.66
C LEU A 96 8.02 7.41 -7.55
N ARG A 97 7.94 8.65 -7.03
CA ARG A 97 8.30 9.84 -7.80
C ARG A 97 9.74 9.80 -8.28
N ALA A 98 10.68 9.53 -7.38
CA ALA A 98 12.08 9.39 -7.72
C ALA A 98 12.31 8.24 -8.71
N ARG A 99 11.59 7.13 -8.57
CA ARG A 99 11.72 5.97 -9.48
C ARG A 99 11.21 6.28 -10.89
N ASN A 100 10.10 7.02 -11.00
CA ASN A 100 9.43 7.30 -12.27
C ASN A 100 10.00 8.51 -13.01
N GLU A 101 10.80 9.38 -12.37
CA GLU A 101 11.31 10.63 -12.96
C GLU A 101 11.97 10.43 -14.34
N ALA A 102 12.77 9.38 -14.50
CA ALA A 102 13.49 9.08 -15.75
C ALA A 102 12.87 7.95 -16.58
N ARG A 103 11.63 7.52 -16.26
CA ARG A 103 10.97 6.40 -16.93
C ARG A 103 10.06 6.87 -18.06
N THR A 104 10.05 6.11 -19.15
CA THR A 104 9.00 6.21 -20.16
C THR A 104 7.68 5.70 -19.59
N GLU A 105 6.56 6.06 -20.21
CA GLU A 105 5.22 5.60 -19.79
C GLU A 105 5.12 4.08 -19.65
N ASP A 106 5.85 3.34 -20.50
CA ASP A 106 5.89 1.89 -20.43
C ASP A 106 6.62 1.31 -19.22
N GLY A 107 7.57 2.07 -18.68
CA GLY A 107 8.37 1.71 -17.50
C GLY A 107 7.97 2.44 -16.22
N ARG A 108 6.93 3.28 -16.24
CA ARG A 108 6.39 3.93 -15.05
C ARG A 108 5.73 2.90 -14.13
N LEU A 109 6.11 2.93 -12.87
CA LEU A 109 5.50 2.12 -11.82
C LEU A 109 4.36 2.90 -11.18
N GLN A 110 3.13 2.48 -11.43
CA GLN A 110 1.93 3.00 -10.79
C GLN A 110 1.41 1.96 -9.79
N LEU A 111 1.16 2.37 -8.55
CA LEU A 111 0.74 1.48 -7.46
C LEU A 111 -0.64 1.83 -6.92
N ARG A 112 -1.39 0.78 -6.57
CA ARG A 112 -2.51 0.81 -5.64
C ARG A 112 -2.04 0.27 -4.30
N ALA A 113 -2.34 0.97 -3.23
CA ALA A 113 -2.01 0.58 -1.87
C ALA A 113 -3.29 0.46 -1.03
N ALA A 114 -3.36 -0.54 -0.16
CA ALA A 114 -4.47 -0.74 0.76
C ALA A 114 -3.98 -1.05 2.18
N ALA A 115 -4.67 -0.53 3.19
CA ALA A 115 -4.40 -0.85 4.60
C ALA A 115 -5.68 -1.17 5.38
N ALA A 116 -5.61 -2.17 6.25
CA ALA A 116 -6.68 -2.50 7.17
C ALA A 116 -6.13 -3.13 8.46
N VAL A 117 -6.99 -3.28 9.46
CA VAL A 117 -6.77 -4.27 10.52
C VAL A 117 -7.67 -5.45 10.25
N GLY A 118 -7.11 -6.65 10.27
CA GLY A 118 -7.83 -7.88 9.97
C GLY A 118 -7.27 -9.07 10.74
N LEU A 119 -8.04 -10.16 10.77
CA LEU A 119 -7.61 -11.41 11.36
C LEU A 119 -6.64 -12.12 10.42
N VAL A 120 -5.50 -12.54 10.95
CA VAL A 120 -4.44 -13.28 10.26
C VAL A 120 -4.18 -14.58 11.01
N LEU A 121 -4.12 -15.69 10.29
CA LEU A 121 -3.80 -17.00 10.87
C LEU A 121 -2.32 -17.04 11.28
N ARG A 122 -2.09 -17.57 12.47
CA ARG A 122 -0.74 -17.79 12.99
C ARG A 122 -0.29 -19.22 12.69
N ASP A 123 -0.12 -19.55 11.42
CA ASP A 123 0.56 -20.76 10.99
C ASP A 123 1.88 -20.38 10.31
N GLY A 124 2.94 -21.14 10.57
CA GLY A 124 4.32 -20.76 10.26
C GLY A 124 4.67 -20.59 8.78
N GLU A 125 3.69 -20.58 7.87
CA GLU A 125 3.85 -20.62 6.42
C GLU A 125 3.08 -19.52 5.63
N GLY A 126 2.10 -18.79 6.17
CA GLY A 126 1.27 -18.01 5.23
C GLY A 126 0.46 -16.84 5.73
N LEU A 127 0.49 -15.78 4.93
CA LEU A 127 -0.46 -14.67 4.96
C LEU A 127 -1.85 -15.16 4.52
N ASP A 128 -2.55 -15.78 5.46
CA ASP A 128 -3.92 -16.25 5.32
C ASP A 128 -4.83 -15.63 6.39
N GLY A 129 -6.12 -15.54 6.09
CA GLY A 129 -7.14 -14.93 6.92
C GLY A 129 -7.87 -13.75 6.26
N ASP A 130 -8.99 -13.38 6.87
CA ASP A 130 -9.93 -12.38 6.35
C ASP A 130 -9.28 -11.02 6.08
N GLY A 131 -8.20 -10.68 6.79
CA GLY A 131 -7.44 -9.46 6.52
C GLY A 131 -6.92 -9.36 5.09
N PHE A 132 -6.39 -10.45 4.52
CA PHE A 132 -5.87 -10.45 3.15
C PHE A 132 -6.97 -10.50 2.10
N VAL A 133 -8.05 -11.24 2.38
CA VAL A 133 -9.25 -11.25 1.52
C VAL A 133 -9.82 -9.83 1.43
N ARG A 134 -9.89 -9.12 2.56
CA ARG A 134 -10.33 -7.73 2.61
C ARG A 134 -9.38 -6.83 1.81
N LEU A 135 -8.06 -6.92 2.00
CA LEU A 135 -7.10 -6.13 1.22
C LEU A 135 -7.29 -6.33 -0.30
N ALA A 136 -7.42 -7.58 -0.74
CA ALA A 136 -7.63 -7.89 -2.15
C ALA A 136 -8.91 -7.23 -2.68
N ARG A 137 -10.02 -7.31 -1.92
CA ARG A 137 -11.29 -6.66 -2.26
C ARG A 137 -11.17 -5.13 -2.32
N MET A 138 -10.46 -4.51 -1.37
CA MET A 138 -10.24 -3.06 -1.35
C MET A 138 -9.40 -2.60 -2.54
N LEU A 139 -8.33 -3.32 -2.88
CA LEU A 139 -7.48 -3.03 -4.05
C LEU A 139 -8.27 -3.20 -5.35
N ASP A 140 -9.18 -4.17 -5.41
CA ASP A 140 -9.96 -4.51 -6.60
C ASP A 140 -11.30 -3.78 -6.73
N ALA A 141 -11.69 -2.99 -5.73
CA ALA A 141 -12.91 -2.20 -5.74
C ALA A 141 -12.96 -1.30 -6.98
N PRO A 142 -13.99 -1.42 -7.85
CA PRO A 142 -14.05 -0.70 -9.12
C PRO A 142 -13.82 0.81 -8.99
N ALA A 143 -14.47 1.45 -8.02
CA ALA A 143 -14.31 2.88 -7.74
C ALA A 143 -12.84 3.25 -7.46
N PHE A 144 -12.10 2.40 -6.73
CA PHE A 144 -10.69 2.63 -6.44
C PHE A 144 -9.80 2.39 -7.66
N ARG A 145 -10.06 1.35 -8.47
CA ARG A 145 -9.30 1.12 -9.71
C ARG A 145 -9.45 2.31 -10.66
N ASP A 146 -10.68 2.79 -10.83
CA ASP A 146 -11.01 3.89 -11.73
C ASP A 146 -10.41 5.21 -11.25
N LEU A 147 -10.45 5.47 -9.95
CA LEU A 147 -9.81 6.63 -9.33
C LEU A 147 -8.30 6.67 -9.65
N VAL A 148 -7.58 5.56 -9.49
CA VAL A 148 -6.13 5.53 -9.72
C VAL A 148 -5.80 5.61 -11.21
N ALA A 149 -6.56 4.92 -12.05
CA ALA A 149 -6.37 4.96 -13.50
C ALA A 149 -6.68 6.33 -14.11
N GLY A 150 -7.69 7.05 -13.60
CA GLY A 150 -8.18 8.31 -14.16
C GLY A 150 -7.34 9.55 -13.82
N HIS A 151 -6.53 9.50 -12.76
CA HIS A 151 -5.89 10.71 -12.21
C HIS A 151 -4.42 10.91 -12.62
N GLY A 152 -3.80 9.98 -13.38
CA GLY A 152 -2.38 10.09 -13.74
C GLY A 152 -1.45 10.19 -12.51
N THR A 153 -1.90 9.62 -11.39
CA THR A 153 -1.14 9.56 -10.13
C THR A 153 -0.25 8.32 -10.14
N ASP A 154 0.94 8.37 -9.54
CA ASP A 154 1.78 7.17 -9.38
C ASP A 154 1.34 6.30 -8.19
N LEU A 155 0.55 6.85 -7.26
CA LEU A 155 0.08 6.17 -6.06
C LEU A 155 -1.36 6.53 -5.74
N GLY A 156 -2.22 5.52 -5.64
CA GLY A 156 -3.46 5.61 -4.89
C GLY A 156 -3.37 4.78 -3.62
N PHE A 157 -3.95 5.29 -2.54
CA PHE A 157 -4.02 4.60 -1.27
C PHE A 157 -5.46 4.55 -0.78
N VAL A 158 -5.87 3.42 -0.21
CA VAL A 158 -7.15 3.26 0.45
C VAL A 158 -6.97 2.58 1.81
N MET A 159 -7.76 2.98 2.80
CA MET A 159 -7.79 2.32 4.09
C MET A 159 -9.21 2.01 4.55
N SER A 160 -9.31 1.01 5.43
CA SER A 160 -10.58 0.72 6.11
C SER A 160 -11.04 1.89 6.97
N GLY A 161 -12.36 2.06 7.13
CA GLY A 161 -12.91 3.09 8.03
C GLY A 161 -12.45 2.98 9.48
N PHE A 162 -12.09 1.78 9.94
CA PHE A 162 -11.50 1.59 11.26
C PHE A 162 -10.14 2.31 11.37
N LEU A 163 -9.24 2.12 10.41
CA LEU A 163 -7.94 2.79 10.42
C LEU A 163 -8.10 4.32 10.33
N TYR A 164 -8.95 4.79 9.43
CA TYR A 164 -9.16 6.23 9.26
C TYR A 164 -9.66 6.89 10.56
N ARG A 165 -10.71 6.33 11.16
CA ARG A 165 -11.31 6.92 12.37
C ARG A 165 -10.38 6.87 13.58
N ASN A 166 -9.63 5.78 13.76
CA ASN A 166 -8.84 5.59 14.98
C ASN A 166 -7.40 6.10 14.86
N PHE A 167 -6.83 6.20 13.65
CA PHE A 167 -5.41 6.52 13.47
C PHE A 167 -5.14 7.74 12.59
N VAL A 168 -6.13 8.22 11.84
CA VAL A 168 -5.98 9.43 11.01
C VAL A 168 -6.74 10.60 11.60
N LEU A 169 -8.01 10.44 11.98
CA LEU A 169 -8.79 11.54 12.56
C LEU A 169 -8.27 12.00 13.92
N GLU A 170 -7.86 11.05 14.76
CA GLU A 170 -7.48 11.33 16.16
C GLU A 170 -5.99 11.65 16.33
N HIS A 171 -5.17 11.45 15.29
CA HIS A 171 -3.72 11.56 15.37
C HIS A 171 -3.15 12.44 14.25
N ARG A 172 -2.01 13.08 14.54
CA ARG A 172 -1.27 13.83 13.52
C ARG A 172 -0.41 12.86 12.73
N THR A 173 -0.86 12.52 11.52
CA THR A 173 -0.03 11.82 10.53
C THR A 173 0.52 12.81 9.49
N LEU A 174 1.46 12.36 8.65
CA LEU A 174 1.99 13.17 7.55
C LEU A 174 0.98 13.49 6.43
N ILE A 175 -0.18 12.83 6.39
CA ILE A 175 -1.27 13.18 5.46
C ILE A 175 -2.42 13.76 6.29
N PRO A 176 -2.74 15.05 6.16
CA PRO A 176 -3.86 15.65 6.87
C PRO A 176 -5.17 14.89 6.61
N PRO A 177 -6.06 14.72 7.61
CA PRO A 177 -7.33 14.01 7.41
C PRO A 177 -8.18 14.57 6.26
N ALA A 178 -8.12 15.88 6.04
CA ALA A 178 -8.84 16.58 4.97
C ALA A 178 -8.36 16.24 3.54
N GLU A 179 -7.20 15.58 3.39
CA GLU A 179 -6.71 15.09 2.10
C GLU A 179 -7.28 13.69 1.78
N PHE A 180 -7.93 13.03 2.75
CA PHE A 180 -8.66 11.79 2.52
C PHE A 180 -10.12 12.08 2.19
N PHE A 181 -10.70 11.24 1.33
CA PHE A 181 -12.11 11.27 1.01
C PHE A 181 -12.72 9.87 1.06
N GLU A 182 -14.01 9.83 1.36
CA GLU A 182 -14.76 8.57 1.41
C GLU A 182 -14.86 7.94 0.02
N ILE A 183 -14.70 6.62 -0.04
CA ILE A 183 -14.83 5.84 -1.27
C ILE A 183 -15.64 4.57 -1.02
N ASP A 184 -16.48 4.24 -1.98
CA ASP A 184 -17.22 2.99 -1.98
C ASP A 184 -16.30 1.81 -2.39
N LEU A 185 -16.10 0.89 -1.45
CA LEU A 185 -15.37 -0.36 -1.66
C LEU A 185 -16.30 -1.55 -1.82
N ALA A 186 -17.60 -1.30 -1.95
CA ALA A 186 -18.57 -2.34 -2.15
C ALA A 186 -18.26 -3.14 -3.41
N ASN A 187 -18.52 -4.43 -3.30
CA ASN A 187 -18.52 -5.37 -4.39
C ASN A 187 -19.74 -6.28 -4.24
N LYS A 188 -19.88 -7.26 -5.15
CA LYS A 188 -21.03 -8.18 -5.14
C LYS A 188 -21.18 -8.97 -3.83
N GLU A 189 -20.16 -9.00 -2.98
CA GLU A 189 -20.07 -9.81 -1.77
C GLU A 189 -20.03 -8.98 -0.47
N SER A 190 -19.93 -7.64 -0.54
CA SER A 190 -19.80 -6.80 0.65
C SER A 190 -20.15 -5.34 0.38
N GLU A 191 -20.80 -4.70 1.36
CA GLU A 191 -20.96 -3.25 1.44
C GLU A 191 -19.88 -2.72 2.40
N GLU A 192 -18.83 -2.12 1.86
CA GLU A 192 -17.73 -1.57 2.65
C GLU A 192 -17.40 -0.16 2.18
N THR A 193 -17.34 0.77 3.14
CA THR A 193 -16.82 2.12 2.91
C THR A 193 -15.38 2.23 3.39
N GLY A 194 -14.52 2.82 2.56
CA GLY A 194 -13.15 3.17 2.92
C GLY A 194 -12.84 4.65 2.77
N TRP A 195 -11.60 5.01 3.08
CA TRP A 195 -11.06 6.35 2.88
C TRP A 195 -9.88 6.27 1.93
N ALA A 196 -9.94 7.01 0.84
CA ALA A 196 -8.93 7.06 -0.20
C ALA A 196 -8.13 8.36 -0.14
N TRP A 197 -6.90 8.25 -0.62
CA TRP A 197 -6.00 9.36 -0.92
C TRP A 197 -5.30 9.06 -2.25
N VAL A 198 -5.02 10.09 -3.03
CA VAL A 198 -4.24 9.96 -4.27
C VAL A 198 -3.07 10.93 -4.24
N ALA A 199 -1.90 10.44 -4.63
CA ALA A 199 -0.77 11.32 -4.83
C ALA A 199 -1.08 12.37 -5.91
N ARG A 200 -0.47 13.54 -5.77
CA ARG A 200 -0.63 14.60 -6.77
C ARG A 200 -0.03 14.14 -8.10
N PRO A 201 -0.72 14.37 -9.23
CA PRO A 201 -0.20 13.97 -10.54
C PRO A 201 1.14 14.65 -10.82
N GLN A 202 2.07 13.91 -11.42
CA GLN A 202 3.28 14.52 -11.94
C GLN A 202 2.93 15.35 -13.18
N ARG A 203 2.90 16.67 -13.05
CA ARG A 203 2.75 17.57 -14.21
C ARG A 203 4.00 17.46 -15.08
N HIS A 204 3.91 16.73 -16.19
CA HIS A 204 4.93 16.80 -17.22
C HIS A 204 4.80 18.16 -17.95
N LEU A 205 5.81 19.01 -17.81
CA LEU A 205 6.06 20.07 -18.78
C LEU A 205 6.35 19.39 -20.12
N HIS A 206 5.36 19.38 -21.00
CA HIS A 206 5.58 19.11 -22.41
C HIS A 206 6.48 20.24 -22.93
N VAL A 207 7.79 19.96 -23.06
CA VAL A 207 8.64 20.82 -23.89
C VAL A 207 8.24 20.52 -25.32
N ALA A 208 7.26 21.27 -25.83
CA ALA A 208 6.96 21.31 -27.24
C ALA A 208 8.25 21.66 -27.97
N GLY A 209 8.81 20.67 -28.68
CA GLY A 209 10.00 20.86 -29.50
C GLY A 209 9.76 22.04 -30.43
N ARG A 210 10.53 23.12 -30.27
CA ARG A 210 10.62 24.15 -31.29
C ARG A 210 11.13 23.47 -32.56
N HIS A 211 10.24 23.34 -33.55
CA HIS A 211 10.67 23.23 -34.93
C HIS A 211 11.48 24.49 -35.25
N VAL A 212 12.80 24.34 -35.31
CA VAL A 212 13.66 25.29 -36.01
C VAL A 212 13.86 24.69 -37.39
N SER A 213 13.07 25.17 -38.35
CA SER A 213 13.38 25.04 -39.77
C SER A 213 14.34 26.16 -40.13
N ALA A 214 15.53 25.80 -40.59
CA ALA A 214 16.38 26.61 -41.46
C ALA A 214 17.21 25.66 -42.32
#